data_AF-A0A9W7AN00-F1
#
_entry.id   AF-A0A9W7AN00-F1
#
_cell.length_a   1.000
_cell.length_b   1.000
_cell.length_c   1.000
_cell.angle_alpha   90.00
_cell.angle_beta   90.00
_cell.angle_gamma   90.00
#
_symmetry.space_group_name_H-M   'P 1'
#
loop_
_entity.id
_entity.type
_entity.pdbx_description
1 polymer ?
#
loop_
_entity_poly.entity_id
_entity_poly.type
_entity_poly.pdbx_seq_one_letter_code
_entity_poly.pdbx_strand_id
1 'polypeptide(L)'
;MRLFLILLGLGARFCSTLVYSTFVDSDTDEAAAKKYASEGFEIVFSDEFNTPDRQFKDGDDPTWTALDKNDYTNAALHYYKDTAISTSDGMMKIKTDFGVNTFKAKNEKTGAFTRKNKYYTSGQVQTWNKFCFTGGIIEVSASPPGHPSIGGLWPAIWMMGNLARATYVGSSDWMWPWSYDECEEKNQESQLISKCAVNPHFDLLSHSGRGAPEIDIFEGMAGPSEKLPNTKIKKPYFSTSLQVSPGVQNPRPVLTHKPLDGKWYEGMSYGTNSSLNNFFYGVQLKHTPEQYTYQSDAISANTAIEPKEYSRQHVFKVDWRPNDSITWYLDDVFLYKISQPNLNITGSKIPDEPMYLILNTAISSTWGFPTKTDSCKCTSYDCSDPSCTCAFPTGFCDNIPSSFDVDWVRIYQHSEAINLGCSTKDKPTRKYIQGNEEKFKRPEDDVPIKSVRRGGGDCDVDGECGGGGKCDNGGCVCGEGYTGPMCLAEDKEYPGGTFLDETDETIEVEGVHLPAIFLGVMFLLVVVLVAACCKRVTERRERMGRYEYIKVGETEGYKSGGRYDRASSNRV
;
A
#
# COMPACT_ATOMS: atom_id res chain seq x y z
N MET A 1 -53.98 -27.14 18.69
CA MET A 1 -53.49 -28.45 19.17
C MET A 1 -52.23 -28.75 18.36
N ARG A 2 -51.02 -28.67 18.94
CA ARG A 2 -50.39 -29.80 19.67
C ARG A 2 -50.27 -31.01 18.71
N LEU A 3 -49.14 -31.65 18.45
CA LEU A 3 -47.84 -31.74 19.14
C LEU A 3 -47.06 -32.87 18.38
N PHE A 4 -45.74 -32.95 18.56
CA PHE A 4 -44.83 -34.05 18.15
C PHE A 4 -44.46 -34.12 16.65
N LEU A 5 -43.19 -34.01 16.23
CA LEU A 5 -41.98 -34.55 16.84
C LEU A 5 -40.86 -33.53 17.04
N ILE A 6 -40.47 -33.37 18.31
CA ILE A 6 -39.15 -32.97 18.79
C ILE A 6 -38.42 -34.28 19.16
N LEU A 7 -37.08 -34.28 19.06
CA LEU A 7 -36.11 -35.32 19.46
C LEU A 7 -35.79 -36.40 18.41
N LEU A 8 -34.77 -36.12 17.60
CA LEU A 8 -33.65 -37.02 17.29
C LEU A 8 -32.57 -36.16 16.62
N GLY A 9 -31.57 -35.75 17.41
CA GLY A 9 -30.51 -34.85 16.94
C GLY A 9 -29.74 -34.09 18.02
N LEU A 10 -30.00 -34.36 19.31
CA LEU A 10 -29.03 -34.11 20.39
C LEU A 10 -27.86 -35.10 20.19
N GLY A 11 -26.88 -34.74 19.37
CA GLY A 11 -25.78 -35.64 19.04
C GLY A 11 -24.86 -35.22 17.89
N ALA A 12 -25.14 -34.13 17.17
CA ALA A 12 -24.12 -33.49 16.36
C ALA A 12 -23.35 -32.53 17.28
N ARG A 13 -22.13 -32.96 17.63
CA ARG A 13 -21.14 -32.14 18.32
C ARG A 13 -21.14 -30.72 17.75
N PHE A 14 -21.00 -29.75 18.65
CA PHE A 14 -20.30 -28.49 18.37
C PHE A 14 -18.99 -28.83 17.65
N CYS A 15 -19.03 -29.02 16.34
CA CYS A 15 -17.90 -28.80 15.49
C CYS A 15 -17.99 -27.31 15.24
N SER A 16 -17.29 -26.54 16.07
CA SER A 16 -16.96 -25.16 15.75
C SER A 16 -16.32 -25.20 14.37
N THR A 17 -17.11 -24.93 13.33
CA THR A 17 -16.57 -24.54 12.04
C THR A 17 -15.94 -23.19 12.32
N LEU A 18 -14.66 -23.20 12.74
CA LEU A 18 -13.76 -22.13 12.39
C LEU A 18 -13.94 -21.98 10.89
N VAL A 19 -14.60 -20.91 10.47
CA VAL A 19 -14.41 -20.40 9.13
C VAL A 19 -12.94 -20.02 9.15
N TYR A 20 -12.07 -20.93 8.72
CA TYR A 20 -10.67 -20.61 8.53
C TYR A 20 -10.67 -19.45 7.53
N SER A 21 -10.26 -18.28 8.01
CA SER A 21 -9.87 -17.20 7.11
C SER A 21 -8.89 -17.84 6.13
N THR A 22 -9.17 -17.70 4.84
CA THR A 22 -8.33 -18.12 3.71
C THR A 22 -6.91 -17.59 3.78
N PHE A 23 -6.64 -16.60 4.64
CA PHE A 23 -5.33 -16.00 4.85
C PHE A 23 -4.53 -16.63 5.99
N VAL A 24 -5.07 -17.63 6.69
CA VAL A 24 -4.36 -18.39 7.72
C VAL A 24 -3.63 -19.55 7.06
N ASP A 25 -2.31 -19.55 7.16
CA ASP A 25 -1.42 -20.60 6.67
C ASP A 25 -1.80 -21.96 7.28
N SER A 26 -1.82 -23.01 6.46
CA SER A 26 -2.20 -24.35 6.91
C SER A 26 -1.20 -24.95 7.92
N ASP A 27 0.05 -24.47 7.94
CA ASP A 27 1.06 -24.87 8.91
C ASP A 27 0.95 -24.15 10.27
N THR A 28 0.05 -23.17 10.41
CA THR A 28 -0.17 -22.48 11.68
C THR A 28 -0.78 -23.42 12.72
N ASP A 29 -0.03 -23.65 13.81
CA ASP A 29 -0.47 -24.54 14.88
C ASP A 29 -1.66 -24.00 15.70
N GLU A 30 -2.38 -24.91 16.37
CA GLU A 30 -3.58 -24.57 17.14
C GLU A 30 -3.30 -23.62 18.32
N ALA A 31 -2.11 -23.71 18.93
CA ALA A 31 -1.74 -22.86 20.06
C ALA A 31 -1.49 -21.42 19.60
N ALA A 32 -0.82 -21.25 18.46
CA ALA A 32 -0.67 -19.97 17.78
C ALA A 32 -2.04 -19.39 17.39
N ALA A 33 -2.87 -20.17 16.69
CA ALA A 33 -4.20 -19.73 16.26
C ALA A 33 -5.11 -19.28 17.42
N LYS A 34 -4.96 -19.90 18.61
CA LYS A 34 -5.77 -19.60 19.81
C LYS A 34 -5.06 -18.72 20.84
N LYS A 35 -3.88 -18.16 20.55
CA LYS A 35 -3.04 -17.42 21.50
C LYS A 35 -3.81 -16.37 22.30
N TYR A 36 -4.71 -15.63 21.62
CA TYR A 36 -5.50 -14.55 22.21
C TYR A 36 -7.01 -14.85 22.29
N ALA A 37 -7.41 -16.11 22.13
CA ALA A 37 -8.83 -16.50 22.11
C ALA A 37 -9.57 -16.16 23.42
N SER A 38 -8.90 -16.24 24.57
CA SER A 38 -9.49 -15.86 25.87
C SER A 38 -9.77 -14.36 25.99
N GLU A 39 -9.12 -13.53 25.15
CA GLU A 39 -9.32 -12.08 25.08
C GLU A 39 -10.32 -11.69 23.98
N GLY A 40 -10.98 -12.66 23.35
CA GLY A 40 -11.97 -12.43 22.27
C GLY A 40 -11.36 -12.24 20.88
N PHE A 41 -10.05 -12.49 20.72
CA PHE A 41 -9.35 -12.38 19.44
C PHE A 41 -9.30 -13.71 18.70
N GLU A 42 -9.33 -13.61 17.38
CA GLU A 42 -9.08 -14.72 16.46
C GLU A 42 -7.97 -14.38 15.48
N ILE A 43 -7.24 -15.40 15.03
CA ILE A 43 -6.25 -15.24 13.98
C ILE A 43 -6.95 -14.99 12.64
N VAL A 44 -6.54 -13.92 11.96
CA VAL A 44 -7.13 -13.52 10.67
C VAL A 44 -6.15 -13.68 9.51
N PHE A 45 -4.85 -13.74 9.81
CA PHE A 45 -3.79 -13.96 8.85
C PHE A 45 -2.60 -14.65 9.51
N SER A 46 -1.99 -15.57 8.77
CA SER A 46 -0.65 -16.05 9.06
C SER A 46 0.10 -16.44 7.79
N ASP A 47 1.43 -16.41 7.90
CA ASP A 47 2.36 -17.05 6.97
C ASP A 47 3.53 -17.58 7.81
N GLU A 48 3.73 -18.90 7.77
CA GLU A 48 4.77 -19.61 8.54
C GLU A 48 6.01 -19.90 7.68
N PHE A 49 5.97 -19.56 6.38
CA PHE A 49 7.10 -19.66 5.44
C PHE A 49 7.77 -21.04 5.35
N ASN A 50 7.07 -22.10 5.74
CA ASN A 50 7.58 -23.47 5.81
C ASN A 50 7.77 -24.15 4.45
N THR A 51 7.07 -23.68 3.41
CA THR A 51 7.25 -24.20 2.05
C THR A 51 8.59 -23.72 1.49
N PRO A 52 9.58 -24.61 1.24
CA PRO A 52 10.91 -24.20 0.77
C PRO A 52 10.87 -23.68 -0.68
N ASP A 53 11.87 -22.86 -1.02
CA ASP A 53 12.09 -22.31 -2.35
C ASP A 53 10.94 -21.46 -2.92
N ARG A 54 9.95 -21.09 -2.09
CA ARG A 54 8.87 -20.17 -2.44
C ARG A 54 9.48 -18.83 -2.83
N GLN A 55 9.08 -18.35 -4.00
CA GLN A 55 9.52 -17.08 -4.58
C GLN A 55 8.40 -16.04 -4.46
N PHE A 56 8.78 -14.76 -4.45
CA PHE A 56 7.84 -13.67 -4.19
C PHE A 56 7.82 -12.63 -5.31
N LYS A 57 8.36 -12.95 -6.48
CA LYS A 57 8.35 -12.05 -7.63
C LYS A 57 6.91 -11.65 -7.97
N ASP A 58 6.75 -10.44 -8.52
CA ASP A 58 5.42 -9.93 -8.86
C ASP A 58 4.66 -10.88 -9.82
N GLY A 59 3.48 -11.32 -9.39
CA GLY A 59 2.66 -12.34 -10.04
C GLY A 59 2.87 -13.79 -9.56
N ASP A 60 3.85 -14.07 -8.71
CA ASP A 60 4.18 -15.45 -8.31
C ASP A 60 3.55 -15.87 -6.96
N ASP A 61 3.21 -14.93 -6.09
CA ASP A 61 2.64 -15.19 -4.77
C ASP A 61 1.33 -14.40 -4.56
N PRO A 62 0.29 -14.96 -3.91
CA PRO A 62 -0.99 -14.27 -3.75
C PRO A 62 -1.01 -13.25 -2.62
N THR A 63 -0.09 -13.34 -1.66
CA THR A 63 -0.05 -12.46 -0.50
C THR A 63 1.05 -11.41 -0.62
N TRP A 64 2.23 -11.83 -1.05
CA TRP A 64 3.45 -11.05 -1.02
C TRP A 64 3.90 -10.66 -2.43
N THR A 65 4.52 -9.49 -2.55
CA THR A 65 5.23 -9.06 -3.77
C THR A 65 6.59 -8.49 -3.39
N ALA A 66 7.65 -9.14 -3.85
CA ALA A 66 9.01 -8.66 -3.79
C ALA A 66 9.28 -7.63 -4.88
N LEU A 67 10.05 -6.60 -4.53
CA LEU A 67 10.39 -5.51 -5.45
C LEU A 67 11.67 -5.81 -6.23
N ASP A 68 11.64 -5.47 -7.52
CA ASP A 68 12.81 -5.44 -8.40
C ASP A 68 13.04 -4.01 -8.91
N LYS A 69 13.61 -3.13 -8.09
CA LYS A 69 13.77 -1.71 -8.46
C LYS A 69 14.81 -0.98 -7.64
N ASN A 70 15.24 0.16 -8.18
CA ASN A 70 15.99 1.14 -7.40
C ASN A 70 15.11 1.80 -6.35
N ASP A 71 15.68 2.02 -5.16
CA ASP A 71 15.11 2.91 -4.15
C ASP A 71 15.64 4.34 -4.36
N TYR A 72 14.73 5.28 -4.49
CA TYR A 72 15.02 6.71 -4.71
C TYR A 72 14.97 7.51 -3.42
N THR A 73 14.58 6.88 -2.31
CA THR A 73 14.40 7.52 -1.01
C THR A 73 15.69 7.47 -0.19
N ASN A 74 15.74 8.29 0.86
CA ASN A 74 16.70 8.18 1.97
C ASN A 74 18.18 8.00 1.59
N ALA A 75 18.63 8.53 0.45
CA ALA A 75 19.98 8.29 -0.08
C ALA A 75 20.37 6.80 -0.09
N ALA A 76 19.42 5.93 -0.45
CA ALA A 76 19.59 4.48 -0.51
C ALA A 76 20.81 4.08 -1.34
N LEU A 77 21.52 3.04 -0.93
CA LEU A 77 22.72 2.51 -1.59
C LEU A 77 22.49 1.13 -2.24
N HIS A 78 21.39 0.48 -1.90
CA HIS A 78 20.99 -0.81 -2.43
C HIS A 78 20.12 -0.67 -3.69
N TYR A 79 19.97 -1.78 -4.40
CA TYR A 79 18.92 -2.04 -5.38
C TYR A 79 18.11 -3.23 -4.87
N TYR A 80 16.77 -3.10 -4.82
CA TYR A 80 15.92 -4.22 -4.44
C TYR A 80 15.80 -5.19 -5.61
N LYS A 81 15.97 -6.49 -5.35
CA LYS A 81 15.71 -7.57 -6.32
C LYS A 81 14.75 -8.58 -5.75
N ASP A 82 13.84 -9.09 -6.59
CA ASP A 82 12.94 -10.17 -6.19
C ASP A 82 13.72 -11.44 -5.81
N THR A 83 14.80 -11.75 -6.54
CA THR A 83 15.68 -12.91 -6.26
C THR A 83 16.45 -12.83 -4.94
N ALA A 84 16.40 -11.70 -4.23
CA ALA A 84 16.99 -11.57 -2.91
C ALA A 84 16.09 -12.17 -1.80
N ILE A 85 14.87 -12.58 -2.15
CA ILE A 85 13.85 -13.05 -1.21
C ILE A 85 13.37 -14.43 -1.63
N SER A 86 13.52 -15.39 -0.73
CA SER A 86 13.08 -16.77 -0.91
C SER A 86 12.86 -17.41 0.46
N THR A 87 12.18 -18.54 0.52
CA THR A 87 12.07 -19.32 1.75
C THR A 87 13.11 -20.44 1.81
N SER A 88 13.75 -20.59 2.97
CA SER A 88 14.59 -21.74 3.28
C SER A 88 14.62 -21.96 4.79
N ASP A 89 14.83 -23.20 5.23
CA ASP A 89 14.95 -23.55 6.66
C ASP A 89 13.72 -23.12 7.50
N GLY A 90 12.52 -23.18 6.91
CA GLY A 90 11.27 -22.78 7.56
C GLY A 90 11.11 -21.27 7.77
N MET A 91 11.85 -20.44 7.03
CA MET A 91 11.84 -18.98 7.18
C MET A 91 11.87 -18.30 5.83
N MET A 92 11.28 -17.11 5.73
CA MET A 92 11.59 -16.16 4.66
C MET A 92 12.97 -15.53 4.92
N LYS A 93 13.83 -15.57 3.91
CA LYS A 93 15.18 -14.98 3.92
C LYS A 93 15.20 -13.74 3.05
N ILE A 94 15.48 -12.57 3.64
CA ILE A 94 15.73 -11.33 2.90
C ILE A 94 17.24 -11.11 2.86
N LYS A 95 17.88 -11.58 1.79
CA LYS A 95 19.33 -11.58 1.64
C LYS A 95 19.84 -10.22 1.17
N THR A 96 20.93 -9.78 1.77
CA THR A 96 21.72 -8.63 1.32
C THR A 96 23.06 -9.13 0.82
N ASP A 97 23.46 -8.73 -0.38
CA ASP A 97 24.71 -9.14 -1.01
C ASP A 97 25.40 -7.97 -1.73
N PHE A 98 26.70 -8.10 -1.93
CA PHE A 98 27.49 -7.17 -2.74
C PHE A 98 27.43 -7.58 -4.21
N GLY A 99 27.06 -6.63 -5.08
CA GLY A 99 26.96 -6.87 -6.51
C GLY A 99 26.57 -5.63 -7.29
N VAL A 100 27.15 -5.47 -8.50
CA VAL A 100 26.85 -4.33 -9.36
C VAL A 100 25.48 -4.50 -10.01
N ASN A 101 24.55 -3.62 -9.64
CA ASN A 101 23.21 -3.51 -10.20
C ASN A 101 23.15 -2.27 -11.10
N THR A 102 23.13 -2.48 -12.42
CA THR A 102 22.98 -1.40 -13.41
C THR A 102 21.52 -1.23 -13.79
N PHE A 103 20.99 -0.02 -13.63
CA PHE A 103 19.59 0.31 -13.92
C PHE A 103 19.46 1.62 -14.71
N LYS A 104 18.30 1.81 -15.33
CA LYS A 104 17.95 3.06 -16.02
C LYS A 104 17.32 4.02 -15.01
N ALA A 105 18.02 5.12 -14.72
CA ALA A 105 17.50 6.20 -13.89
C ALA A 105 16.95 7.31 -14.77
N LYS A 106 15.70 7.74 -14.52
CA LYS A 106 15.10 8.90 -15.16
C LYS A 106 15.54 10.18 -14.42
N ASN A 107 15.95 11.19 -15.16
CA ASN A 107 16.09 12.54 -14.63
C ASN A 107 14.72 13.21 -14.66
N GLU A 108 14.18 13.56 -13.50
CA GLU A 108 12.83 14.14 -13.39
C GLU A 108 12.70 15.50 -14.07
N LYS A 109 13.78 16.30 -14.10
CA LYS A 109 13.76 17.65 -14.69
C LYS A 109 13.82 17.63 -16.21
N THR A 110 14.63 16.74 -16.78
CA THR A 110 14.87 16.69 -18.23
C THR A 110 14.11 15.56 -18.93
N GLY A 111 13.55 14.62 -18.17
CA GLY A 111 12.97 13.38 -18.68
C GLY A 111 13.99 12.38 -19.25
N ALA A 112 15.28 12.74 -19.30
CA ALA A 112 16.31 11.91 -19.91
C ALA A 112 16.66 10.70 -19.05
N PHE A 113 16.89 9.56 -19.68
CA PHE A 113 17.34 8.34 -19.02
C PHE A 113 18.86 8.24 -19.02
N THR A 114 19.43 7.85 -17.88
CA THR A 114 20.85 7.58 -17.71
C THR A 114 21.06 6.21 -17.08
N ARG A 115 22.17 5.54 -17.41
CA ARG A 115 22.55 4.31 -16.69
C ARG A 115 23.25 4.69 -15.39
N LYS A 116 22.83 4.07 -14.29
CA LYS A 116 23.45 4.22 -12.97
C LYS A 116 23.70 2.85 -12.35
N ASN A 117 24.64 2.80 -11.42
CA ASN A 117 25.00 1.60 -10.68
C ASN A 117 24.64 1.75 -9.19
N LYS A 118 24.18 0.66 -8.58
CA LYS A 118 24.20 0.40 -7.13
C LYS A 118 25.07 -0.82 -6.88
N TYR A 119 25.75 -0.87 -5.74
CA TYR A 119 26.74 -1.92 -5.45
C TYR A 119 26.22 -2.98 -4.46
N TYR A 120 25.00 -2.81 -3.95
CA TYR A 120 24.38 -3.77 -3.04
C TYR A 120 23.04 -4.21 -3.61
N THR A 121 22.80 -5.52 -3.55
CA THR A 121 21.51 -6.13 -3.76
C THR A 121 20.88 -6.38 -2.39
N SER A 122 19.60 -6.06 -2.25
CA SER A 122 18.83 -6.43 -1.06
C SER A 122 17.38 -6.75 -1.43
N GLY A 123 16.52 -7.04 -0.46
CA GLY A 123 15.09 -7.32 -0.68
C GLY A 123 14.16 -6.39 0.10
N GLN A 124 13.04 -6.06 -0.54
CA GLN A 124 11.82 -5.56 0.09
C GLN A 124 10.65 -6.39 -0.43
N VAL A 125 9.81 -6.89 0.47
CA VAL A 125 8.57 -7.60 0.17
C VAL A 125 7.41 -6.89 0.85
N GLN A 126 6.26 -6.83 0.17
CA GLN A 126 5.08 -6.14 0.67
C GLN A 126 3.80 -6.93 0.37
N THR A 127 2.79 -6.73 1.21
CA THR A 127 1.42 -7.22 0.97
C THR A 127 0.52 -6.20 0.27
N TRP A 128 1.13 -5.12 -0.27
CA TRP A 128 0.41 -4.00 -0.88
C TRP A 128 -0.63 -4.45 -1.89
N ASN A 129 -1.86 -3.97 -1.70
CA ASN A 129 -3.02 -4.27 -2.53
C ASN A 129 -3.35 -5.77 -2.71
N LYS A 130 -2.75 -6.65 -1.89
CA LYS A 130 -3.01 -8.09 -1.83
C LYS A 130 -3.62 -8.46 -0.49
N PHE A 131 -2.94 -8.15 0.61
CA PHE A 131 -3.45 -8.31 1.96
C PHE A 131 -3.35 -7.00 2.74
N CYS A 132 -4.49 -6.45 3.15
CA CYS A 132 -4.55 -5.28 4.03
C CYS A 132 -5.53 -5.51 5.17
N PHE A 133 -5.32 -4.77 6.26
CA PHE A 133 -6.11 -4.88 7.48
C PHE A 133 -6.10 -3.55 8.24
N THR A 134 -7.07 -3.37 9.13
CA THR A 134 -7.17 -2.18 9.99
C THR A 134 -7.25 -2.60 11.45
N GLY A 135 -6.21 -2.29 12.22
CA GLY A 135 -6.12 -2.64 13.64
C GLY A 135 -5.86 -4.14 13.89
N GLY A 136 -5.70 -4.46 15.17
CA GLY A 136 -5.43 -5.80 15.66
C GLY A 136 -4.10 -5.92 16.39
N ILE A 137 -3.75 -7.16 16.72
CA ILE A 137 -2.44 -7.54 17.24
C ILE A 137 -1.63 -8.10 16.09
N ILE A 138 -0.52 -7.46 15.78
CA ILE A 138 0.43 -7.87 14.74
C ILE A 138 1.65 -8.42 15.43
N GLU A 139 2.04 -9.64 15.10
CA GLU A 139 3.26 -10.28 15.58
C GLU A 139 4.11 -10.76 14.40
N VAL A 140 5.40 -10.46 14.46
CA VAL A 140 6.39 -10.94 13.48
C VAL A 140 7.56 -11.54 14.24
N SER A 141 7.84 -12.82 14.02
CA SER A 141 9.04 -13.49 14.52
C SER A 141 10.16 -13.29 13.51
N ALA A 142 11.20 -12.54 13.88
CA ALA A 142 12.34 -12.28 13.00
C ALA A 142 13.68 -12.16 13.73
N SER A 143 14.77 -12.41 13.01
CA SER A 143 16.16 -12.22 13.45
C SER A 143 16.86 -11.21 12.54
N PRO A 144 17.37 -10.08 13.06
CA PRO A 144 18.06 -9.06 12.27
C PRO A 144 19.31 -9.58 11.51
N PRO A 145 19.69 -8.96 10.38
CA PRO A 145 20.85 -9.33 9.60
C PRO A 145 22.17 -8.79 10.18
N GLY A 146 23.25 -9.52 9.90
CA GLY A 146 24.61 -9.07 10.12
C GLY A 146 25.01 -8.98 11.60
N HIS A 147 26.21 -8.43 11.84
CA HIS A 147 26.78 -8.32 13.17
C HIS A 147 26.24 -7.08 13.92
N PRO A 148 25.81 -7.21 15.19
CA PRO A 148 25.18 -6.13 15.96
C PRO A 148 26.05 -4.89 16.14
N SER A 149 27.38 -5.04 16.08
CA SER A 149 28.34 -3.94 16.26
C SER A 149 28.74 -3.23 14.97
N ILE A 150 28.24 -3.65 13.81
CA ILE A 150 28.59 -3.09 12.50
C ILE A 150 27.35 -2.42 11.93
N GLY A 151 27.38 -1.08 11.85
CA GLY A 151 26.28 -0.31 11.28
C GLY A 151 26.17 -0.43 9.76
N GLY A 152 25.07 0.06 9.20
CA GLY A 152 24.88 0.26 7.76
C GLY A 152 23.76 -0.57 7.14
N LEU A 153 23.50 -1.77 7.66
CA LEU A 153 22.28 -2.52 7.36
C LEU A 153 21.10 -1.90 8.12
N TRP A 154 19.95 -1.78 7.45
CA TRP A 154 18.73 -1.18 7.99
C TRP A 154 17.56 -2.16 7.78
N PRO A 155 17.46 -3.21 8.62
CA PRO A 155 16.30 -4.09 8.61
C PRO A 155 15.07 -3.34 9.16
N ALA A 156 13.91 -3.57 8.55
CA ALA A 156 12.66 -2.95 8.98
C ALA A 156 11.46 -3.90 8.81
N ILE A 157 10.54 -3.80 9.77
CA ILE A 157 9.17 -4.34 9.74
C ILE A 157 8.25 -3.15 9.96
N TRP A 158 7.41 -2.84 8.99
CA TRP A 158 6.61 -1.63 9.03
C TRP A 158 5.35 -1.78 8.18
N MET A 159 4.45 -0.82 8.33
CA MET A 159 3.16 -0.79 7.67
C MET A 159 2.89 0.60 7.10
N MET A 160 2.20 0.65 5.97
CA MET A 160 1.76 1.91 5.35
C MET A 160 0.30 1.79 4.89
N GLY A 161 -0.45 2.90 4.88
CA GLY A 161 -1.80 2.95 4.33
C GLY A 161 -1.84 2.65 2.82
N ASN A 162 -2.84 1.89 2.36
CA ASN A 162 -2.89 1.36 0.99
C ASN A 162 -2.95 2.41 -0.13
N LEU A 163 -3.29 3.67 0.20
CA LEU A 163 -3.34 4.79 -0.74
C LEU A 163 -1.97 5.26 -1.27
N ALA A 164 -0.88 4.75 -0.70
CA ALA A 164 0.47 4.90 -1.24
C ALA A 164 1.19 3.54 -1.26
N ARG A 165 2.18 3.39 -2.14
CA ARG A 165 3.02 2.20 -2.24
C ARG A 165 4.46 2.53 -1.90
N ALA A 166 5.02 1.79 -0.95
CA ALA A 166 6.36 2.01 -0.43
C ALA A 166 7.39 2.07 -1.56
N THR A 167 8.25 3.09 -1.53
CA THR A 167 9.30 3.38 -2.53
C THR A 167 8.81 3.79 -3.93
N TYR A 168 7.50 3.95 -4.15
CA TYR A 168 6.90 4.58 -5.33
C TYR A 168 6.51 6.02 -4.99
N VAL A 169 7.50 6.92 -5.06
CA VAL A 169 7.40 8.31 -4.58
C VAL A 169 6.19 9.06 -5.15
N GLY A 170 5.85 8.82 -6.42
CA GLY A 170 4.69 9.44 -7.06
C GLY A 170 3.35 9.11 -6.41
N SER A 171 3.22 7.95 -5.73
CA SER A 171 2.02 7.58 -4.96
C SER A 171 2.01 8.13 -3.54
N SER A 172 3.17 8.43 -2.96
CA SER A 172 3.28 8.94 -1.59
C SER A 172 3.22 10.46 -1.49
N ASP A 173 3.52 11.20 -2.57
CA ASP A 173 3.44 12.66 -2.57
C ASP A 173 2.04 13.16 -2.18
N TRP A 174 1.98 14.05 -1.19
CA TRP A 174 0.76 14.60 -0.57
C TRP A 174 -0.19 13.57 0.05
N MET A 175 0.24 12.32 0.15
CA MET A 175 -0.52 11.21 0.72
C MET A 175 0.13 10.72 2.02
N TRP A 176 1.45 10.55 2.00
CA TRP A 176 2.24 10.14 3.15
C TRP A 176 2.65 11.36 3.99
N PRO A 177 2.61 11.30 5.32
CA PRO A 177 1.97 10.30 6.18
C PRO A 177 0.65 10.84 6.75
N TRP A 178 -0.24 11.37 5.91
CA TRP A 178 -1.47 12.00 6.39
C TRP A 178 -2.34 11.02 7.19
N SER A 179 -2.70 11.42 8.41
CA SER A 179 -3.67 10.74 9.29
C SER A 179 -4.61 11.80 9.85
N TYR A 180 -5.27 12.53 8.95
CA TYR A 180 -6.03 13.73 9.28
C TYR A 180 -7.38 13.73 8.57
N ASP A 181 -8.42 14.04 9.32
CA ASP A 181 -9.79 14.02 8.83
C ASP A 181 -10.57 15.19 9.43
N GLU A 182 -10.06 16.40 9.22
CA GLU A 182 -10.77 17.65 9.48
C GLU A 182 -10.65 18.57 8.25
N CYS A 183 -11.69 19.35 7.98
CA CYS A 183 -11.64 20.33 6.91
C CYS A 183 -10.99 21.62 7.42
N GLU A 184 -9.71 21.79 7.12
CA GLU A 184 -8.96 23.01 7.40
C GLU A 184 -8.36 23.56 6.11
N GLU A 185 -8.64 24.84 5.83
CA GLU A 185 -8.20 25.55 4.63
C GLU A 185 -6.67 25.46 4.43
N LYS A 186 -5.89 25.57 5.51
CA LYS A 186 -4.41 25.50 5.46
C LYS A 186 -3.86 24.15 4.97
N ASN A 187 -4.62 23.06 5.12
CA ASN A 187 -4.19 21.70 4.76
C ASN A 187 -4.80 21.25 3.43
N GLN A 188 -5.78 21.98 2.90
CA GLN A 188 -6.57 21.58 1.73
C GLN A 188 -5.71 21.33 0.49
N GLU A 189 -4.66 22.13 0.30
CA GLU A 189 -3.74 21.99 -0.84
C GLU A 189 -2.65 20.94 -0.58
N SER A 190 -2.30 20.66 0.67
CA SER A 190 -1.17 19.78 1.02
C SER A 190 -1.57 18.35 1.38
N GLN A 191 -2.85 18.09 1.66
CA GLN A 191 -3.44 16.76 1.80
C GLN A 191 -4.24 16.42 0.53
N LEU A 192 -3.76 15.45 -0.25
CA LEU A 192 -4.36 15.14 -1.55
C LEU A 192 -5.82 14.69 -1.46
N ILE A 193 -6.16 13.92 -0.42
CA ILE A 193 -7.54 13.53 -0.13
C ILE A 193 -7.95 14.27 1.15
N SER A 194 -8.36 15.51 0.99
CA SER A 194 -8.80 16.37 2.09
C SER A 194 -10.30 16.23 2.37
N LYS A 195 -10.69 16.36 3.65
CA LYS A 195 -12.09 16.41 4.08
C LYS A 195 -12.87 17.58 3.47
N CYS A 196 -12.19 18.62 3.00
CA CYS A 196 -12.86 19.74 2.33
C CYS A 196 -13.42 19.35 0.95
N ALA A 197 -13.03 18.22 0.37
CA ALA A 197 -13.50 17.77 -0.93
C ALA A 197 -14.97 17.31 -0.88
N VAL A 198 -15.84 18.02 -1.62
CA VAL A 198 -17.25 17.64 -1.81
C VAL A 198 -17.37 16.46 -2.78
N ASN A 199 -16.54 16.43 -3.82
CA ASN A 199 -16.49 15.33 -4.79
C ASN A 199 -15.02 14.94 -5.05
N PRO A 200 -14.46 14.01 -4.27
CA PRO A 200 -13.06 13.60 -4.42
C PRO A 200 -12.79 12.68 -5.62
N HIS A 201 -13.82 12.31 -6.40
CA HIS A 201 -13.75 11.33 -7.50
C HIS A 201 -13.31 9.92 -7.08
N PHE A 202 -13.27 8.98 -8.04
CA PHE A 202 -12.73 7.62 -7.83
C PHE A 202 -13.35 6.83 -6.66
N ASP A 203 -14.66 6.99 -6.44
CA ASP A 203 -15.43 6.44 -5.32
C ASP A 203 -14.92 6.81 -3.92
N LEU A 204 -14.00 7.77 -3.81
CA LEU A 204 -13.61 8.30 -2.51
C LEU A 204 -14.82 8.96 -1.84
N LEU A 205 -14.93 8.79 -0.53
CA LEU A 205 -16.05 9.31 0.23
C LEU A 205 -15.96 10.85 0.32
N SER A 206 -17.08 11.51 0.01
CA SER A 206 -17.24 12.95 0.23
C SER A 206 -17.01 13.29 1.70
N HIS A 207 -16.35 14.41 1.96
CA HIS A 207 -16.09 14.87 3.32
C HIS A 207 -15.34 13.85 4.19
N SER A 208 -14.34 13.19 3.61
CA SER A 208 -13.43 12.30 4.32
C SER A 208 -11.98 12.64 3.97
N GLY A 209 -11.22 13.07 4.99
CA GLY A 209 -9.78 13.24 4.90
C GLY A 209 -9.08 11.90 5.05
N ARG A 210 -8.16 11.59 4.13
CA ARG A 210 -7.49 10.29 4.02
C ARG A 210 -6.01 10.49 3.71
N GLY A 211 -5.23 9.43 3.84
CA GLY A 211 -3.80 9.46 3.59
C GLY A 211 -3.17 8.07 3.61
N ALA A 212 -1.84 8.05 3.66
CA ALA A 212 -1.05 6.84 3.82
C ALA A 212 -0.12 6.99 5.03
N PRO A 213 -0.65 6.91 6.27
CA PRO A 213 0.16 6.98 7.47
C PRO A 213 1.10 5.77 7.56
N GLU A 214 2.09 5.87 8.44
CA GLU A 214 3.14 4.85 8.59
C GLU A 214 3.30 4.44 10.05
N ILE A 215 3.40 3.13 10.28
CA ILE A 215 3.67 2.54 11.59
C ILE A 215 4.91 1.65 11.44
N ASP A 216 5.99 2.03 12.10
CA ASP A 216 7.21 1.23 12.18
C ASP A 216 7.11 0.31 13.40
N ILE A 217 6.92 -0.98 13.14
CA ILE A 217 6.91 -2.04 14.15
C ILE A 217 8.34 -2.22 14.68
N PHE A 218 9.32 -2.16 13.77
CA PHE A 218 10.73 -2.34 14.07
C PHE A 218 11.60 -1.70 12.98
N GLU A 219 12.61 -0.94 13.40
CA GLU A 219 13.76 -0.56 12.58
C GLU A 219 15.07 -0.78 13.34
N GLY A 220 16.01 -1.51 12.75
CA GLY A 220 17.27 -1.86 13.40
C GLY A 220 18.38 -0.84 13.17
N MET A 221 18.99 -0.37 14.26
CA MET A 221 20.24 0.41 14.22
C MET A 221 21.38 -0.39 14.88
N ALA A 222 22.16 -1.08 14.06
CA ALA A 222 23.40 -1.72 14.47
C ALA A 222 24.55 -0.70 14.62
N GLY A 223 25.58 -1.08 15.37
CA GLY A 223 26.80 -0.28 15.48
C GLY A 223 27.54 -0.50 16.79
N PRO A 224 28.78 0.02 16.90
CA PRO A 224 29.58 -0.12 18.11
C PRO A 224 28.86 0.47 19.31
N SER A 225 29.07 -0.11 20.49
CA SER A 225 28.40 0.30 21.73
C SER A 225 28.77 1.73 22.12
N GLU A 226 27.98 2.67 21.62
CA GLU A 226 28.13 4.10 21.82
C GLU A 226 26.86 4.66 22.47
N LYS A 227 27.04 5.47 23.53
CA LYS A 227 25.92 6.16 24.16
C LYS A 227 25.40 7.24 23.22
N LEU A 228 24.09 7.20 23.00
CA LEU A 228 23.40 8.20 22.21
C LEU A 228 23.34 9.55 22.96
N PRO A 229 23.57 10.70 22.29
CA PRO A 229 23.48 12.01 22.90
C PRO A 229 22.16 12.29 23.62
N ASN A 230 22.23 12.77 24.87
CA ASN A 230 21.08 13.17 25.70
C ASN A 230 20.01 12.09 25.93
N THR A 231 20.38 10.82 25.81
CA THR A 231 19.52 9.67 26.13
C THR A 231 20.26 8.63 26.98
N LYS A 232 19.51 7.69 27.56
CA LYS A 232 20.02 6.51 28.26
C LYS A 232 20.39 5.35 27.32
N ILE A 233 20.06 5.47 26.03
CA ILE A 233 20.19 4.41 25.03
C ILE A 233 21.62 4.33 24.48
N LYS A 234 22.05 3.12 24.11
CA LYS A 234 23.29 2.83 23.39
C LYS A 234 22.96 2.07 22.11
N LYS A 235 23.88 2.06 21.14
CA LYS A 235 23.82 1.10 20.04
C LYS A 235 24.28 -0.29 20.51
N PRO A 236 23.79 -1.38 19.90
CA PRO A 236 22.65 -1.41 18.98
C PRO A 236 21.33 -1.07 19.68
N TYR A 237 20.34 -0.61 18.91
CA TYR A 237 18.99 -0.36 19.42
C TYR A 237 17.95 -0.59 18.32
N PHE A 238 16.69 -0.74 18.74
CA PHE A 238 15.53 -0.77 17.84
C PHE A 238 14.74 0.52 17.95
N SER A 239 14.34 1.07 16.81
CA SER A 239 13.43 2.21 16.70
C SER A 239 12.02 1.71 16.40
N THR A 240 11.03 2.37 16.98
CA THR A 240 9.59 2.18 16.74
C THR A 240 8.96 3.54 16.53
N SER A 241 8.06 3.68 15.55
CA SER A 241 7.50 4.99 15.20
C SER A 241 6.05 4.92 14.74
N LEU A 242 5.35 6.04 14.94
CA LEU A 242 4.17 6.42 14.19
C LEU A 242 4.50 7.72 13.45
N GLN A 243 4.38 7.72 12.12
CA GLN A 243 4.52 8.93 11.32
C GLN A 243 3.16 9.49 10.93
N VAL A 244 2.98 10.80 11.12
CA VAL A 244 1.70 11.50 10.88
C VAL A 244 1.88 12.89 10.28
N SER A 245 0.86 13.29 9.52
CA SER A 245 0.58 14.68 9.17
C SER A 245 -0.88 15.04 9.47
N PRO A 246 -1.16 16.30 9.88
CA PRO A 246 -0.22 17.42 9.98
C PRO A 246 0.73 17.30 11.17
N GLY A 247 1.96 17.74 10.99
CA GLY A 247 2.96 17.81 12.06
C GLY A 247 3.04 19.15 12.77
N VAL A 248 3.70 19.17 13.92
CA VAL A 248 3.99 20.35 14.74
C VAL A 248 4.86 21.32 13.93
N GLN A 249 4.33 22.51 13.67
CA GLN A 249 5.00 23.51 12.84
C GLN A 249 6.11 24.28 13.58
N ASN A 250 5.79 24.94 14.70
CA ASN A 250 6.74 25.75 15.46
C ASN A 250 6.38 25.86 16.96
N PRO A 251 7.38 25.88 17.87
CA PRO A 251 8.80 25.62 17.60
C PRO A 251 9.05 24.13 17.37
N ARG A 252 9.93 23.80 16.41
CA ARG A 252 10.37 22.43 16.16
C ARG A 252 11.38 21.97 17.23
N PRO A 253 11.37 20.69 17.64
CA PRO A 253 12.44 20.15 18.47
C PRO A 253 13.79 20.18 17.75
N VAL A 254 14.86 20.41 18.50
CA VAL A 254 16.23 20.34 17.99
C VAL A 254 16.73 18.90 18.07
N LEU A 255 17.31 18.39 16.98
CA LEU A 255 17.90 17.05 16.97
C LEU A 255 18.90 16.89 18.12
N THR A 256 18.97 15.68 18.66
CA THR A 256 19.73 15.28 19.85
C THR A 256 19.31 15.95 21.15
N HIS A 257 18.31 16.84 21.17
CA HIS A 257 17.82 17.49 22.39
C HIS A 257 16.40 17.04 22.71
N LYS A 258 16.00 17.16 23.98
CA LYS A 258 14.60 16.98 24.37
C LYS A 258 13.76 18.15 23.85
N PRO A 259 12.50 17.90 23.45
CA PRO A 259 11.58 18.98 23.09
C PRO A 259 11.29 19.90 24.29
N LEU A 260 10.83 21.12 23.98
CA LEU A 260 10.33 22.04 25.00
C LEU A 260 8.94 21.60 25.49
N ASP A 261 8.68 21.78 26.77
CA ASP A 261 7.41 21.45 27.41
C ASP A 261 6.23 22.14 26.69
N GLY A 262 5.20 21.37 26.39
CA GLY A 262 3.99 21.77 25.67
C GLY A 262 4.21 22.10 24.18
N LYS A 263 5.40 21.85 23.61
CA LYS A 263 5.73 22.15 22.20
C LYS A 263 5.93 20.92 21.33
N TRP A 264 5.76 19.73 21.89
CA TRP A 264 5.80 18.46 21.18
C TRP A 264 4.71 17.54 21.72
N TYR A 265 4.51 16.39 21.10
CA TYR A 265 3.64 15.34 21.63
C TYR A 265 4.12 14.95 23.04
N GLU A 266 3.19 14.87 23.99
CA GLU A 266 3.47 14.60 25.40
C GLU A 266 2.56 13.50 25.94
N GLY A 267 2.99 12.87 27.05
CA GLY A 267 2.21 11.85 27.75
C GLY A 267 2.33 10.45 27.17
N MET A 268 3.28 10.20 26.27
CA MET A 268 3.57 8.84 25.79
C MET A 268 4.20 8.01 26.91
N SER A 269 3.92 6.70 26.91
CA SER A 269 4.49 5.77 27.89
C SER A 269 5.70 5.06 27.30
N TYR A 270 6.77 4.91 28.09
CA TYR A 270 8.01 4.26 27.68
C TYR A 270 8.34 3.10 28.60
N GLY A 271 8.80 2.00 28.02
CA GLY A 271 9.37 0.87 28.74
C GLY A 271 10.68 1.24 29.44
N THR A 272 11.12 0.36 30.34
CA THR A 272 12.32 0.59 31.17
C THR A 272 13.58 0.83 30.31
N ASN A 273 13.71 0.14 29.18
CA ASN A 273 14.84 0.25 28.26
C ASN A 273 14.56 1.13 27.04
N SER A 274 13.46 1.88 27.05
CA SER A 274 13.04 2.73 25.93
C SER A 274 13.08 4.20 26.31
N SER A 275 13.31 5.07 25.34
CA SER A 275 13.22 6.52 25.48
C SER A 275 12.85 7.18 24.16
N LEU A 276 12.32 8.41 24.21
CA LEU A 276 12.09 9.26 23.04
C LEU A 276 13.29 9.18 22.08
N ASN A 277 13.00 8.93 20.81
CA ASN A 277 13.99 9.07 19.75
C ASN A 277 14.17 10.56 19.44
N ASN A 278 15.31 11.11 19.86
CA ASN A 278 15.67 12.51 19.61
C ASN A 278 16.53 12.68 18.36
N PHE A 279 16.71 11.64 17.54
CA PHE A 279 17.50 11.69 16.31
C PHE A 279 16.65 11.92 15.05
N PHE A 280 15.34 11.75 15.16
CA PHE A 280 14.42 12.01 14.07
C PHE A 280 13.05 12.44 14.62
N TYR A 281 12.64 13.68 14.32
CA TYR A 281 11.33 14.23 14.70
C TYR A 281 10.40 14.37 13.48
N GLY A 282 10.76 13.77 12.34
CA GLY A 282 10.11 14.00 11.05
C GLY A 282 10.71 15.13 10.24
N VAL A 283 10.12 15.40 9.08
CA VAL A 283 10.67 16.23 8.02
C VAL A 283 9.59 17.15 7.43
N GLN A 284 9.99 18.37 7.05
CA GLN A 284 9.13 19.22 6.24
C GLN A 284 9.23 18.79 4.78
N LEU A 285 8.11 18.37 4.20
CA LEU A 285 8.02 17.98 2.80
C LEU A 285 7.75 19.24 1.98
N LYS A 286 8.81 19.79 1.40
CA LYS A 286 8.77 21.04 0.63
C LYS A 286 8.31 20.77 -0.78
N HIS A 287 7.25 21.47 -1.18
CA HIS A 287 6.70 21.41 -2.53
C HIS A 287 6.68 22.79 -3.16
N THR A 288 6.61 22.83 -4.49
CA THR A 288 6.43 24.08 -5.25
C THR A 288 5.12 24.00 -6.02
N PRO A 289 4.21 24.98 -5.88
CA PRO A 289 4.20 26.12 -4.95
C PRO A 289 4.26 25.79 -3.44
N GLU A 290 4.67 26.74 -2.61
CA GLU A 290 4.84 26.57 -1.14
C GLU A 290 3.55 26.16 -0.42
N GLN A 291 2.37 26.49 -0.96
CA GLN A 291 1.07 26.09 -0.39
C GLN A 291 0.87 24.55 -0.31
N TYR A 292 1.63 23.81 -1.10
CA TYR A 292 1.64 22.34 -1.10
C TYR A 292 2.60 21.77 -0.06
N THR A 293 3.40 22.59 0.62
CA THR A 293 4.36 22.18 1.65
C THR A 293 3.63 21.81 2.95
N TYR A 294 4.04 20.71 3.57
CA TYR A 294 3.49 20.26 4.86
C TYR A 294 4.56 19.65 5.76
N GLN A 295 4.24 19.55 7.05
CA GLN A 295 5.11 18.94 8.05
C GLN A 295 4.66 17.51 8.29
N SER A 296 5.61 16.57 8.16
CA SER A 296 5.50 15.19 8.65
C SER A 296 6.25 15.08 9.97
N ASP A 297 5.63 14.44 10.96
CA ASP A 297 6.24 14.14 12.25
C ASP A 297 6.42 12.65 12.42
N ALA A 298 7.53 12.27 13.05
CA ALA A 298 7.77 10.92 13.52
C ALA A 298 7.73 10.92 15.05
N ILE A 299 6.69 10.32 15.62
CA ILE A 299 6.54 10.11 17.06
C ILE A 299 7.14 8.75 17.38
N SER A 300 8.36 8.74 17.93
CA SER A 300 9.19 7.54 18.00
C SER A 300 9.92 7.32 19.32
N ALA A 301 10.27 6.07 19.56
CA ALA A 301 11.06 5.63 20.70
C ALA A 301 12.20 4.71 20.25
N ASN A 302 13.36 4.84 20.90
CA ASN A 302 14.48 3.93 20.76
C ASN A 302 14.55 3.02 21.99
N THR A 303 14.71 1.72 21.77
CA THR A 303 14.85 0.67 22.78
C THR A 303 16.24 0.05 22.68
N ALA A 304 17.01 0.14 23.75
CA ALA A 304 18.34 -0.48 23.80
C ALA A 304 18.20 -2.01 23.86
N ILE A 305 19.06 -2.70 23.11
CA ILE A 305 19.15 -4.16 23.08
C ILE A 305 20.60 -4.57 23.30
N GLU A 306 20.82 -5.79 23.75
CA GLU A 306 22.17 -6.34 23.81
C GLU A 306 22.58 -6.95 22.45
N PRO A 307 23.88 -7.22 22.23
CA PRO A 307 24.32 -7.84 20.99
C PRO A 307 23.79 -9.27 20.74
N LYS A 308 23.45 -10.02 21.80
CA LYS A 308 22.96 -11.40 21.69
C LYS A 308 21.56 -11.47 21.05
N GLU A 309 20.85 -10.34 21.00
CA GLU A 309 19.55 -10.19 20.35
C GLU A 309 19.64 -10.23 18.81
N TYR A 310 20.84 -10.18 18.22
CA TYR A 310 21.04 -10.42 16.79
C TYR A 310 21.25 -11.89 16.44
N SER A 311 21.38 -12.79 17.44
CA SER A 311 21.68 -14.21 17.21
C SER A 311 20.48 -15.14 17.43
N ARG A 312 19.27 -14.59 17.58
CA ARG A 312 18.05 -15.39 17.78
C ARG A 312 16.81 -14.69 17.20
N GLN A 313 15.76 -15.48 17.02
CA GLN A 313 14.44 -14.99 16.70
C GLN A 313 13.86 -14.17 17.86
N HIS A 314 13.16 -13.10 17.51
CA HIS A 314 12.45 -12.21 18.40
C HIS A 314 11.03 -11.98 17.90
N VAL A 315 10.07 -11.89 18.82
CA VAL A 315 8.70 -11.51 18.48
C VAL A 315 8.55 -10.00 18.61
N PHE A 316 8.52 -9.34 17.46
CA PHE A 316 8.15 -7.93 17.35
C PHE A 316 6.63 -7.83 17.30
N LYS A 317 6.04 -7.10 18.26
CA LYS A 317 4.59 -7.02 18.39
C LYS A 317 4.08 -5.59 18.46
N VAL A 318 3.00 -5.32 17.74
CA VAL A 318 2.19 -4.11 17.87
C VAL A 318 0.76 -4.49 18.19
N ASP A 319 0.20 -3.90 19.24
CA ASP A 319 -1.24 -3.84 19.48
C ASP A 319 -1.75 -2.48 18.98
N TRP A 320 -2.41 -2.49 17.82
CA TRP A 320 -2.96 -1.32 17.15
C TRP A 320 -4.48 -1.28 17.30
N ARG A 321 -4.96 -0.25 18.00
CA ARG A 321 -6.37 0.08 18.20
C ARG A 321 -6.69 1.35 17.40
N PRO A 322 -7.30 1.24 16.20
CA PRO A 322 -7.65 2.39 15.37
C PRO A 322 -8.40 3.47 16.16
N ASN A 323 -8.06 4.73 15.95
CA ASN A 323 -8.61 5.89 16.67
C ASN A 323 -8.42 5.91 18.21
N ASP A 324 -7.68 4.95 18.78
CA ASP A 324 -7.45 4.86 20.24
C ASP A 324 -5.97 4.85 20.60
N SER A 325 -5.22 3.80 20.25
CA SER A 325 -3.83 3.65 20.68
C SER A 325 -3.00 2.68 19.84
N ILE A 326 -1.69 2.81 19.95
CA ILE A 326 -0.71 1.85 19.41
C ILE A 326 0.28 1.52 20.52
N THR A 327 0.51 0.24 20.76
CA THR A 327 1.42 -0.25 21.81
C THR A 327 2.42 -1.24 21.24
N TRP A 328 3.72 -0.98 21.42
CA TRP A 328 4.82 -1.81 20.93
C TRP A 328 5.40 -2.71 22.03
N TYR A 329 5.77 -3.92 21.64
CA TYR A 329 6.41 -4.91 22.49
C TYR A 329 7.54 -5.64 21.75
N LEU A 330 8.54 -6.11 22.49
CA LEU A 330 9.56 -7.06 22.05
C LEU A 330 9.55 -8.25 23.01
N ASP A 331 9.31 -9.45 22.50
CA ASP A 331 9.20 -10.68 23.33
C ASP A 331 8.24 -10.47 24.52
N ASP A 332 7.05 -9.92 24.24
CA ASP A 332 6.02 -9.54 25.22
C ASP A 332 6.44 -8.47 26.27
N VAL A 333 7.64 -7.90 26.16
CA VAL A 333 8.09 -6.79 26.99
C VAL A 333 7.63 -5.46 26.39
N PHE A 334 6.86 -4.69 27.17
CA PHE A 334 6.39 -3.36 26.79
C PHE A 334 7.54 -2.40 26.46
N LEU A 335 7.47 -1.76 25.29
CA LEU A 335 8.46 -0.79 24.80
C LEU A 335 7.93 0.64 24.81
N TYR A 336 6.76 0.85 24.20
CA TYR A 336 6.28 2.18 23.87
C TYR A 336 4.77 2.18 23.67
N LYS A 337 4.11 3.28 24.04
CA LYS A 337 2.68 3.50 23.74
C LYS A 337 2.40 4.94 23.35
N ILE A 338 1.63 5.08 22.27
CA ILE A 338 0.97 6.32 21.86
C ILE A 338 -0.53 6.09 21.94
N SER A 339 -1.26 7.11 22.39
CA SER A 339 -2.71 7.16 22.44
C SER A 339 -3.23 8.39 21.71
N GLN A 340 -4.48 8.36 21.26
CA GLN A 340 -5.13 9.45 20.54
C GLN A 340 -4.99 10.81 21.24
N PRO A 341 -5.13 10.94 22.57
CA PRO A 341 -4.92 12.22 23.25
C PRO A 341 -3.50 12.80 23.07
N ASN A 342 -2.48 11.97 22.86
CA ASN A 342 -1.11 12.46 22.63
C ASN A 342 -1.00 13.27 21.33
N LEU A 343 -1.86 13.00 20.34
CA LEU A 343 -1.85 13.63 19.01
C LEU A 343 -2.69 14.92 18.93
N ASN A 344 -3.40 15.30 20.00
CA ASN A 344 -4.30 16.46 20.02
C ASN A 344 -3.62 17.79 19.65
N ILE A 345 -2.30 17.91 19.84
CA ILE A 345 -1.54 19.12 19.50
C ILE A 345 -1.58 19.43 17.99
N THR A 346 -1.71 18.41 17.13
CA THR A 346 -1.85 18.60 15.67
C THR A 346 -3.24 18.24 15.15
N GLY A 347 -4.05 17.52 15.93
CA GLY A 347 -5.32 16.98 15.48
C GLY A 347 -5.18 15.74 14.60
N SER A 348 -3.96 15.22 14.43
CA SER A 348 -3.72 13.93 13.78
C SER A 348 -4.39 12.79 14.57
N LYS A 349 -4.77 11.73 13.86
CA LYS A 349 -5.44 10.56 14.43
C LYS A 349 -4.48 9.38 14.53
N ILE A 350 -4.71 8.52 15.53
CA ILE A 350 -4.23 7.14 15.47
C ILE A 350 -4.89 6.52 14.23
N PRO A 351 -4.11 6.09 13.23
CA PRO A 351 -4.65 5.70 11.94
C PRO A 351 -5.77 4.67 12.03
N ASP A 352 -6.73 4.80 11.13
CA ASP A 352 -7.81 3.84 10.86
C ASP A 352 -7.87 3.48 9.35
N GLU A 353 -6.78 3.75 8.63
CA GLU A 353 -6.60 3.34 7.24
C GLU A 353 -6.36 1.84 7.14
N PRO A 354 -6.84 1.15 6.08
CA PRO A 354 -6.33 -0.16 5.72
C PRO A 354 -4.84 -0.07 5.38
N MET A 355 -4.02 -0.85 6.10
CA MET A 355 -2.57 -0.87 5.93
C MET A 355 -2.10 -2.23 5.44
N TYR A 356 -0.98 -2.22 4.73
CA TYR A 356 -0.27 -3.43 4.29
C TYR A 356 1.08 -3.52 5.02
N LEU A 357 1.59 -4.75 5.16
CA LEU A 357 2.89 -5.04 5.74
C LEU A 357 4.02 -4.92 4.72
N ILE A 358 5.17 -4.46 5.20
CA ILE A 358 6.42 -4.33 4.47
C ILE A 358 7.56 -4.89 5.32
N LEU A 359 8.37 -5.75 4.71
CA LEU A 359 9.57 -6.33 5.30
C LEU A 359 10.75 -6.05 4.37
N ASN A 360 11.83 -5.46 4.88
CA ASN A 360 13.00 -5.19 4.05
C ASN A 360 14.30 -5.11 4.84
N THR A 361 15.41 -5.17 4.10
CA THR A 361 16.71 -4.66 4.57
C THR A 361 17.17 -3.56 3.63
N ALA A 362 17.12 -2.31 4.08
CA ALA A 362 17.71 -1.20 3.34
C ALA A 362 19.20 -1.02 3.67
N ILE A 363 19.87 -0.24 2.85
CA ILE A 363 21.21 0.31 3.09
C ILE A 363 21.16 1.76 2.64
N SER A 364 21.63 2.68 3.48
CA SER A 364 21.63 4.11 3.19
C SER A 364 22.89 4.78 3.75
N SER A 365 23.44 5.74 3.00
CA SER A 365 24.53 6.58 3.50
C SER A 365 24.15 7.50 4.67
N THR A 366 22.85 7.62 4.98
CA THR A 366 22.34 8.41 6.10
C THR A 366 21.91 7.55 7.29
N TRP A 367 22.05 6.22 7.21
CA TRP A 367 21.68 5.28 8.28
C TRP A 367 22.83 4.36 8.65
N GLY A 368 23.33 4.43 9.87
CA GLY A 368 24.43 3.56 10.32
C GLY A 368 25.81 3.89 9.75
N PHE A 369 25.91 4.73 8.72
CA PHE A 369 27.17 5.20 8.13
C PHE A 369 27.74 6.41 8.89
N PRO A 370 29.08 6.53 9.02
CA PRO A 370 29.71 7.69 9.62
C PRO A 370 29.52 8.95 8.77
N THR A 371 29.48 10.11 9.43
CA THR A 371 29.48 11.39 8.72
C THR A 371 30.78 11.55 7.93
N LYS A 372 30.65 11.83 6.63
CA LYS A 372 31.80 12.01 5.74
C LYS A 372 32.63 13.23 6.16
N THR A 373 33.93 13.03 6.35
CA THR A 373 34.89 14.11 6.66
C THR A 373 35.45 14.74 5.38
N ASP A 374 35.99 15.97 5.47
CA ASP A 374 36.62 16.66 4.33
C ASP A 374 37.80 15.90 3.72
N SER A 375 38.48 15.08 4.53
CA SER A 375 39.58 14.20 4.11
C SER A 375 39.09 12.99 3.31
N CYS A 376 37.83 12.58 3.47
CA CYS A 376 37.27 11.47 2.73
C CYS A 376 36.79 11.95 1.36
N LYS A 377 37.54 11.65 0.30
CA LYS A 377 37.21 12.04 -1.09
C LYS A 377 36.31 11.03 -1.82
N CYS A 378 35.98 9.92 -1.18
CA CYS A 378 35.09 8.87 -1.69
C CYS A 378 33.80 9.45 -2.29
N THR A 379 33.52 9.16 -3.55
CA THR A 379 32.27 9.54 -4.24
C THR A 379 31.33 8.36 -4.47
N SER A 380 31.75 7.13 -4.17
CA SER A 380 30.99 5.90 -4.38
C SER A 380 31.07 4.98 -3.16
N TYR A 381 29.96 4.36 -2.77
CA TYR A 381 29.93 3.36 -1.71
C TYR A 381 30.13 1.96 -2.29
N ASP A 382 31.35 1.66 -2.73
CA ASP A 382 31.72 0.39 -3.38
C ASP A 382 32.74 -0.39 -2.52
N CYS A 383 32.38 -1.57 -2.04
CA CYS A 383 33.26 -2.44 -1.26
C CYS A 383 34.46 -2.98 -2.05
N SER A 384 34.42 -2.98 -3.38
CA SER A 384 35.54 -3.41 -4.23
C SER A 384 36.62 -2.34 -4.42
N ASP A 385 36.35 -1.09 -4.03
CA ASP A 385 37.30 0.02 -4.13
C ASP A 385 37.77 0.46 -2.73
N PRO A 386 38.97 0.06 -2.29
CA PRO A 386 39.53 0.45 -1.00
C PRO A 386 39.62 1.97 -0.82
N SER A 387 39.79 2.75 -1.90
CA SER A 387 39.85 4.21 -1.84
C SER A 387 38.50 4.85 -1.45
N CYS A 388 37.43 4.07 -1.54
CA CYS A 388 36.07 4.46 -1.23
C CYS A 388 35.58 4.00 0.15
N THR A 389 36.43 3.39 0.98
CA THR A 389 36.01 2.82 2.28
C THR A 389 36.01 3.83 3.43
N CYS A 390 36.54 5.05 3.25
CA CYS A 390 36.66 6.03 4.35
C CYS A 390 35.32 6.53 4.92
N ALA A 391 34.21 6.33 4.20
CA ALA A 391 32.86 6.68 4.65
C ALA A 391 32.07 5.47 5.15
N PHE A 392 32.71 4.31 5.33
CA PHE A 392 32.04 3.08 5.74
C PHE A 392 32.16 2.85 7.24
N PRO A 393 31.16 2.20 7.86
CA PRO A 393 31.35 1.53 9.14
C PRO A 393 32.48 0.51 9.05
N THR A 394 33.34 0.47 10.07
CA THR A 394 34.43 -0.52 10.13
C THR A 394 33.87 -1.93 10.05
N GLY A 395 34.36 -2.73 9.10
CA GLY A 395 33.92 -4.11 8.87
C GLY A 395 32.63 -4.25 8.06
N PHE A 396 32.04 -3.17 7.54
CA PHE A 396 30.78 -3.24 6.77
C PHE A 396 30.84 -4.21 5.59
N CYS A 397 31.93 -4.17 4.81
CA CYS A 397 32.06 -5.02 3.63
C CYS A 397 32.19 -6.51 3.98
N ASP A 398 32.77 -6.83 5.15
CA ASP A 398 32.84 -8.21 5.66
C ASP A 398 31.52 -8.65 6.33
N ASN A 399 30.63 -7.70 6.60
CA ASN A 399 29.30 -7.94 7.18
C ASN A 399 28.25 -8.34 6.12
N ILE A 400 28.67 -8.46 4.86
CA ILE A 400 27.88 -8.85 3.70
C ILE A 400 28.61 -10.03 3.02
N PRO A 401 27.90 -11.12 2.63
CA PRO A 401 26.45 -11.29 2.65
C PRO A 401 25.87 -11.46 4.06
N SER A 402 24.62 -11.05 4.23
CA SER A 402 23.83 -11.25 5.45
C SER A 402 22.36 -11.44 5.10
N SER A 403 21.56 -11.94 6.05
CA SER A 403 20.14 -12.24 5.83
C SER A 403 19.29 -11.77 7.00
N PHE A 404 18.19 -11.08 6.69
CA PHE A 404 17.13 -10.77 7.64
C PHE A 404 16.10 -11.90 7.55
N ASP A 405 15.98 -12.67 8.63
CA ASP A 405 15.28 -13.94 8.62
C ASP A 405 13.95 -13.82 9.36
N VAL A 406 12.85 -14.03 8.65
CA VAL A 406 11.49 -13.95 9.18
C VAL A 406 10.91 -15.35 9.28
N ASP A 407 10.64 -15.77 10.49
CA ASP A 407 10.13 -17.09 10.86
C ASP A 407 8.63 -17.19 10.62
N TRP A 408 7.86 -16.22 11.10
CA TRP A 408 6.44 -16.17 10.80
C TRP A 408 5.88 -14.75 10.96
N VAL A 409 4.73 -14.52 10.32
CA VAL A 409 3.89 -13.33 10.52
C VAL A 409 2.51 -13.81 10.94
N ARG A 410 1.96 -13.24 12.02
CA ARG A 410 0.62 -13.59 12.53
C ARG A 410 -0.15 -12.33 12.92
N ILE A 411 -1.41 -12.26 12.53
CA ILE A 411 -2.28 -11.12 12.83
C ILE A 411 -3.57 -11.62 13.45
N TYR A 412 -3.98 -10.97 14.53
CA TYR A 412 -5.20 -11.27 15.27
C TYR A 412 -6.10 -10.05 15.33
N GLN A 413 -7.40 -10.24 15.16
CA GLN A 413 -8.40 -9.20 15.37
C GLN A 413 -9.47 -9.67 16.34
N HIS A 414 -10.11 -8.72 17.02
CA HIS A 414 -11.23 -9.04 17.90
C HIS A 414 -12.37 -9.59 17.05
N SER A 415 -12.95 -10.72 17.44
CA SER A 415 -13.97 -11.45 16.68
C SER A 415 -15.20 -10.61 16.30
N GLU A 416 -15.51 -9.57 17.09
CA GLU A 416 -16.62 -8.64 16.81
C GLU A 416 -16.24 -7.44 15.91
N ALA A 417 -14.97 -7.27 15.54
CA ALA A 417 -14.46 -6.09 14.86
C ALA A 417 -13.39 -6.42 13.79
N ILE A 418 -13.55 -7.54 13.10
CA ILE A 418 -12.67 -7.94 11.99
C ILE A 418 -12.82 -6.95 10.84
N ASN A 419 -11.71 -6.41 10.38
CA ASN A 419 -11.64 -5.45 9.29
C ASN A 419 -10.44 -5.77 8.39
N LEU A 420 -10.73 -6.52 7.33
CA LEU A 420 -9.79 -6.98 6.32
C LEU A 420 -10.15 -6.37 4.96
N GLY A 421 -9.14 -6.20 4.12
CA GLY A 421 -9.30 -5.73 2.75
C GLY A 421 -8.66 -4.37 2.51
N CYS A 422 -8.10 -4.20 1.32
CA CYS A 422 -7.37 -3.00 0.94
C CYS A 422 -8.28 -1.82 0.54
N SER A 423 -9.53 -2.10 0.15
CA SER A 423 -10.51 -1.09 -0.26
C SER A 423 -11.89 -1.44 0.30
N THR A 424 -12.18 -1.04 1.52
CA THR A 424 -13.47 -1.30 2.16
C THR A 424 -14.52 -0.25 1.75
N LYS A 425 -15.79 -0.49 2.10
CA LYS A 425 -16.87 0.48 1.87
C LYS A 425 -16.59 1.84 2.52
N ASP A 426 -16.06 1.82 3.74
CA ASP A 426 -15.79 3.04 4.51
C ASP A 426 -14.43 3.66 4.17
N LYS A 427 -13.52 2.86 3.59
CA LYS A 427 -12.17 3.27 3.22
C LYS A 427 -11.83 2.81 1.79
N PRO A 428 -12.55 3.30 0.76
CA PRO A 428 -12.31 2.88 -0.62
C PRO A 428 -10.93 3.34 -1.10
N THR A 429 -10.23 2.48 -1.84
CA THR A 429 -8.92 2.79 -2.45
C THR A 429 -8.80 2.26 -3.89
N ARG A 430 -9.61 1.25 -4.27
CA ARG A 430 -9.47 0.53 -5.55
C ARG A 430 -9.54 1.44 -6.77
N LYS A 431 -10.65 2.19 -6.95
CA LYS A 431 -10.83 3.06 -8.11
C LYS A 431 -9.83 4.23 -8.11
N TYR A 432 -9.39 4.67 -6.94
CA TYR A 432 -8.35 5.70 -6.83
C TYR A 432 -7.02 5.18 -7.40
N ILE A 433 -6.59 3.98 -6.98
CA ILE A 433 -5.37 3.34 -7.47
C ILE A 433 -5.48 3.07 -8.97
N GLN A 434 -6.59 2.50 -9.45
CA GLN A 434 -6.82 2.26 -10.89
C GLN A 434 -6.75 3.56 -11.71
N GLY A 435 -7.42 4.62 -11.25
CA GLY A 435 -7.40 5.92 -11.92
C GLY A 435 -6.06 6.65 -11.85
N ASN A 436 -5.13 6.18 -11.02
CA ASN A 436 -3.82 6.78 -10.79
C ASN A 436 -2.68 5.76 -10.97
N GLU A 437 -2.87 4.68 -11.74
CA GLU A 437 -1.96 3.53 -11.78
C GLU A 437 -0.49 3.89 -12.07
N GLU A 438 -0.26 4.92 -12.89
CA GLU A 438 1.07 5.44 -13.24
C GLU A 438 1.88 5.89 -12.02
N LYS A 439 1.23 6.24 -10.91
CA LYS A 439 1.89 6.60 -9.65
C LYS A 439 2.36 5.38 -8.84
N PHE A 440 1.79 4.21 -9.12
CA PHE A 440 1.98 2.98 -8.35
C PHE A 440 2.82 1.92 -9.09
N LYS A 441 3.27 2.22 -10.32
CA LYS A 441 4.04 1.31 -11.17
C LYS A 441 5.35 1.97 -11.66
N ARG A 442 6.30 1.16 -12.13
CA ARG A 442 7.49 1.71 -12.80
C ARG A 442 7.11 2.07 -14.24
N PRO A 443 7.81 3.01 -14.89
CA PRO A 443 7.55 3.34 -16.30
C PRO A 443 7.64 2.15 -17.27
N GLU A 444 8.38 1.10 -16.90
CA GLU A 444 8.54 -0.14 -17.65
C GLU A 444 7.47 -1.22 -17.35
N ASP A 445 6.61 -1.01 -16.36
CA ASP A 445 5.55 -1.95 -15.99
C ASP A 445 4.22 -1.56 -16.66
N ASP A 446 3.52 -2.55 -17.21
CA ASP A 446 2.21 -2.32 -17.82
C ASP A 446 1.13 -2.04 -16.76
N VAL A 447 1.22 -2.70 -15.60
CA VAL A 447 0.27 -2.61 -14.48
C VAL A 447 1.00 -2.43 -13.15
N PRO A 448 0.37 -1.86 -12.11
CA PRO A 448 0.99 -1.72 -10.79
C PRO A 448 1.36 -3.05 -10.13
N ILE A 449 0.52 -4.06 -10.28
CA ILE A 449 0.74 -5.38 -9.69
C ILE A 449 0.18 -6.42 -10.64
N LYS A 450 0.94 -7.47 -10.91
CA LYS A 450 0.51 -8.54 -11.82
C LYS A 450 -0.48 -9.47 -11.12
N SER A 451 -1.43 -9.98 -11.91
CA SER A 451 -2.28 -11.08 -11.47
C SER A 451 -1.44 -12.30 -11.12
N VAL A 452 -1.89 -13.04 -10.11
CA VAL A 452 -1.20 -14.24 -9.64
C VAL A 452 -1.30 -15.33 -10.71
N ARG A 453 -0.16 -15.91 -11.07
CA ARG A 453 -0.08 -17.02 -12.03
C ARG A 453 -0.51 -18.31 -11.34
N ARG A 454 -1.25 -19.17 -12.04
CA ARG A 454 -1.52 -20.55 -11.62
C ARG A 454 -0.70 -21.51 -12.48
N GLY A 455 0.57 -21.69 -12.14
CA GLY A 455 1.51 -22.57 -12.86
C GLY A 455 2.33 -21.91 -13.98
N GLY A 456 2.91 -22.75 -14.82
CA GLY A 456 3.78 -22.41 -15.95
C GLY A 456 5.23 -22.12 -15.55
N GLY A 457 5.67 -22.55 -14.36
CA GLY A 457 7.08 -22.68 -14.03
C GLY A 457 7.67 -23.93 -14.69
N ASP A 458 8.95 -23.86 -15.05
CA ASP A 458 9.62 -24.94 -15.79
C ASP A 458 9.72 -26.21 -14.94
N CYS A 459 9.42 -27.36 -15.54
CA CYS A 459 9.54 -28.67 -14.90
C CYS A 459 9.88 -29.77 -15.90
N ASP A 460 10.55 -30.82 -15.43
CA ASP A 460 10.77 -32.07 -16.16
C ASP A 460 9.90 -33.21 -15.61
N VAL A 461 9.57 -33.17 -14.31
CA VAL A 461 8.76 -34.19 -13.61
C VAL A 461 7.79 -33.56 -12.62
N ASP A 462 6.69 -34.26 -12.32
CA ASP A 462 5.65 -33.79 -11.40
C ASP A 462 6.19 -33.38 -10.02
N GLY A 463 7.24 -34.05 -9.53
CA GLY A 463 7.83 -33.76 -8.22
C GLY A 463 8.52 -32.39 -8.10
N GLU A 464 8.74 -31.69 -9.22
CA GLU A 464 9.26 -30.32 -9.22
C GLU A 464 8.14 -29.28 -9.04
N CYS A 465 6.88 -29.68 -9.23
CA CYS A 465 5.72 -28.83 -8.99
C CYS A 465 5.21 -29.04 -7.55
N GLY A 466 5.16 -27.96 -6.77
CA GLY A 466 4.62 -27.95 -5.41
C GLY A 466 3.11 -28.18 -5.34
N GLY A 467 2.56 -28.29 -4.13
CA GLY A 467 1.11 -28.21 -3.92
C GLY A 467 0.26 -29.28 -4.64
N GLY A 468 0.84 -30.46 -4.90
CA GLY A 468 0.19 -31.50 -5.71
C GLY A 468 0.03 -31.15 -7.20
N GLY A 469 0.80 -30.17 -7.69
CA GLY A 469 0.88 -29.81 -9.09
C GLY A 469 1.48 -30.92 -9.95
N LYS A 470 1.29 -30.81 -11.27
CA LYS A 470 1.80 -31.77 -12.26
C LYS A 470 2.58 -31.06 -13.33
N CYS A 471 3.57 -31.76 -13.88
CA CYS A 471 4.32 -31.27 -15.01
C CYS A 471 3.59 -31.64 -16.31
N ASP A 472 3.08 -30.63 -17.01
CA ASP A 472 2.44 -30.80 -18.32
C ASP A 472 3.20 -30.01 -19.38
N ASN A 473 3.72 -30.72 -20.39
CA ASN A 473 4.48 -30.15 -21.50
C ASN A 473 5.63 -29.22 -21.08
N GLY A 474 6.32 -29.55 -19.98
CA GLY A 474 7.44 -28.79 -19.45
C GLY A 474 7.06 -27.61 -18.55
N GLY A 475 5.77 -27.45 -18.22
CA GLY A 475 5.28 -26.41 -17.32
C GLY A 475 4.41 -26.97 -16.19
N CYS A 476 4.57 -26.44 -14.98
CA CYS A 476 3.75 -26.84 -13.84
C CYS A 476 2.29 -26.42 -14.01
N VAL A 477 1.35 -27.29 -13.65
CA VAL A 477 -0.08 -27.00 -13.55
C VAL A 477 -0.49 -27.23 -12.10
N CYS A 478 -0.99 -26.19 -11.44
CA CYS A 478 -1.29 -26.25 -10.01
C CYS A 478 -2.55 -27.04 -9.70
N GLY A 479 -2.51 -27.77 -8.59
CA GLY A 479 -3.69 -28.39 -8.00
C GLY A 479 -4.63 -27.36 -7.38
N GLU A 480 -5.80 -27.85 -6.95
CA GLU A 480 -6.76 -27.03 -6.20
C GLU A 480 -6.13 -26.53 -4.90
N GLY A 481 -6.36 -25.25 -4.56
CA GLY A 481 -5.81 -24.62 -3.36
C GLY A 481 -4.35 -24.15 -3.47
N TYR A 482 -3.69 -24.27 -4.63
CA TYR A 482 -2.32 -23.80 -4.84
C TYR A 482 -2.17 -22.90 -6.07
N THR A 483 -1.18 -22.02 -6.03
CA THR A 483 -0.90 -21.01 -7.04
C THR A 483 0.60 -20.69 -7.11
N GLY A 484 0.96 -19.78 -8.01
CA GLY A 484 2.34 -19.44 -8.36
C GLY A 484 2.90 -20.30 -9.49
N PRO A 485 4.08 -19.95 -10.04
CA PRO A 485 4.67 -20.65 -11.19
C PRO A 485 4.99 -22.11 -10.86
N MET A 486 5.51 -22.37 -9.66
CA MET A 486 5.88 -23.70 -9.18
C MET A 486 4.84 -24.31 -8.23
N CYS A 487 3.66 -23.69 -8.08
CA CYS A 487 2.59 -24.18 -7.21
C CYS A 487 2.99 -24.31 -5.72
N LEU A 488 3.86 -23.41 -5.26
CA LEU A 488 4.43 -23.39 -3.90
C LEU A 488 3.67 -22.45 -2.94
N ALA A 489 2.70 -21.67 -3.43
CA ALA A 489 1.92 -20.78 -2.59
C ALA A 489 0.49 -21.32 -2.47
N GLU A 490 -0.09 -21.26 -1.27
CA GLU A 490 -1.51 -21.52 -1.06
C GLU A 490 -2.34 -20.44 -1.76
N ASP A 491 -3.42 -20.85 -2.40
CA ASP A 491 -4.37 -19.95 -3.05
C ASP A 491 -5.22 -19.25 -1.98
N LYS A 492 -5.03 -17.93 -1.83
CA LYS A 492 -5.68 -17.12 -0.79
C LYS A 492 -6.66 -16.13 -1.44
N GLU A 493 -7.93 -16.19 -1.04
CA GLU A 493 -8.99 -15.27 -1.52
C GLU A 493 -9.69 -14.58 -0.36
N TYR A 494 -10.03 -13.29 -0.44
CA TYR A 494 -10.78 -12.67 0.66
C TYR A 494 -12.15 -13.34 0.89
N PRO A 495 -12.53 -13.60 2.16
CA PRO A 495 -13.87 -14.10 2.46
C PRO A 495 -14.90 -13.05 2.03
N GLY A 496 -15.64 -13.34 0.94
CA GLY A 496 -16.61 -12.41 0.34
C GLY A 496 -16.35 -12.06 -1.13
N GLY A 497 -15.30 -12.60 -1.75
CA GLY A 497 -14.97 -12.40 -3.17
C GLY A 497 -13.66 -11.63 -3.35
N THR A 498 -13.05 -11.81 -4.51
CA THR A 498 -11.76 -11.20 -4.84
C THR A 498 -11.94 -9.70 -5.13
N PHE A 499 -10.98 -8.86 -4.72
CA PHE A 499 -10.89 -7.48 -5.21
C PHE A 499 -10.69 -7.38 -6.73
N LEU A 500 -10.34 -8.52 -7.36
CA LEU A 500 -10.05 -8.69 -8.76
C LEU A 500 -11.26 -9.16 -9.58
N ASP A 501 -12.40 -9.50 -8.97
CA ASP A 501 -13.59 -9.86 -9.75
C ASP A 501 -14.26 -8.59 -10.30
N GLU A 502 -14.32 -8.53 -11.63
CA GLU A 502 -14.73 -7.40 -12.47
C GLU A 502 -16.25 -7.15 -12.52
N THR A 503 -17.08 -7.77 -11.66
CA THR A 503 -18.51 -7.92 -12.00
C THR A 503 -19.50 -7.09 -11.20
N ASP A 504 -19.18 -5.84 -10.85
CA ASP A 504 -20.21 -4.88 -10.43
C ASP A 504 -20.14 -3.58 -11.24
N GLU A 505 -20.03 -3.73 -12.56
CA GLU A 505 -20.48 -2.69 -13.51
C GLU A 505 -22.00 -2.76 -13.75
N THR A 506 -22.81 -2.94 -12.71
CA THR A 506 -24.17 -2.39 -12.80
C THR A 506 -24.07 -0.93 -12.42
N ILE A 507 -23.94 -0.06 -13.43
CA ILE A 507 -24.24 1.35 -13.27
C ILE A 507 -25.72 1.44 -12.87
N GLU A 508 -26.01 1.41 -11.58
CA GLU A 508 -27.28 1.91 -11.07
C GLU A 508 -27.23 3.43 -11.22
N VAL A 509 -27.71 3.90 -12.38
CA VAL A 509 -28.06 5.30 -12.54
C VAL A 509 -29.26 5.53 -11.61
N GLU A 510 -29.00 5.91 -10.36
CA GLU A 510 -30.02 6.62 -9.57
C GLU A 510 -30.47 7.80 -10.44
N GLY A 511 -31.75 7.76 -10.85
CA GLY A 511 -32.25 8.44 -12.03
C GLY A 511 -31.78 9.89 -12.15
N VAL A 512 -31.44 10.30 -13.38
CA VAL A 512 -31.03 11.67 -13.71
C VAL A 512 -32.02 12.67 -13.09
N HIS A 513 -31.61 13.33 -12.01
CA HIS A 513 -32.47 14.26 -11.30
C HIS A 513 -32.46 15.61 -12.03
N LEU A 514 -33.31 15.75 -13.05
CA LEU A 514 -33.50 17.03 -13.74
C LEU A 514 -34.32 17.97 -12.84
N PRO A 515 -33.82 19.19 -12.54
CA PRO A 515 -34.60 20.18 -11.79
C PRO A 515 -35.93 20.46 -12.49
N ALA A 516 -37.02 20.62 -11.73
CA ALA A 516 -38.34 20.93 -12.30
C ALA A 516 -38.34 22.17 -13.21
N ILE A 517 -37.46 23.14 -12.92
CA ILE A 517 -37.25 24.33 -13.75
C ILE A 517 -36.71 23.96 -15.14
N PHE A 518 -35.77 23.01 -15.22
CA PHE A 518 -35.19 22.56 -16.49
C PHE A 518 -36.25 21.87 -17.36
N LEU A 519 -37.06 20.99 -16.75
CA LEU A 519 -38.19 20.35 -17.43
C LEU A 519 -39.24 21.38 -17.89
N GLY A 520 -39.51 22.39 -17.07
CA GLY A 520 -40.40 23.50 -17.40
C GLY A 520 -39.91 24.32 -18.60
N VAL A 521 -38.61 24.65 -18.66
CA VAL A 521 -38.01 25.38 -19.78
C VAL A 521 -38.03 24.55 -21.07
N MET A 522 -37.70 23.25 -20.98
CA MET A 522 -37.76 22.35 -22.13
C MET A 522 -39.19 22.20 -22.68
N PHE A 523 -40.18 22.07 -21.80
CA PHE A 523 -41.58 22.03 -22.21
C PHE A 523 -41.99 23.34 -22.90
N LEU A 524 -41.60 24.49 -22.34
CA LEU A 524 -41.92 25.80 -22.91
C LEU A 524 -41.29 25.97 -24.31
N LEU A 525 -40.04 25.54 -24.49
CA LEU A 525 -39.36 25.55 -25.79
C LEU A 525 -40.07 24.70 -26.83
N VAL A 526 -40.52 23.49 -26.45
CA VAL A 526 -41.29 22.60 -27.33
C VAL A 526 -42.62 23.25 -27.70
N VAL A 527 -43.35 23.83 -26.74
CA VAL A 527 -44.62 24.52 -27.01
C VAL A 527 -44.42 25.70 -27.96
N VAL A 528 -43.37 26.50 -27.76
CA VAL A 528 -43.04 27.63 -28.66
C VAL A 528 -42.68 27.15 -30.06
N LEU A 529 -41.89 26.07 -30.17
CA LEU A 529 -41.55 25.46 -31.45
C LEU A 529 -42.79 24.93 -32.18
N VAL A 530 -43.66 24.21 -31.48
CA VAL A 530 -44.92 23.69 -32.05
C VAL A 530 -45.82 24.85 -32.47
N ALA A 531 -45.96 25.89 -31.64
CA ALA A 531 -46.75 27.07 -31.97
C ALA A 531 -46.18 27.82 -33.20
N ALA A 532 -44.86 27.96 -33.29
CA ALA A 532 -44.19 28.57 -34.45
C ALA A 532 -44.36 27.74 -35.72
N CYS A 533 -44.26 26.40 -35.62
CA CYS A 533 -44.54 25.48 -36.70
C CYS A 533 -46.00 25.56 -37.15
N CYS A 534 -46.96 25.52 -36.21
CA CYS A 534 -48.38 25.68 -36.48
C CYS A 534 -48.64 27.02 -37.18
N LYS A 535 -48.12 28.13 -36.65
CA LYS A 535 -48.24 29.45 -37.28
C LYS A 535 -47.70 29.46 -38.71
N ARG A 536 -46.50 28.90 -38.95
CA ARG A 536 -45.95 28.77 -40.31
C ARG A 536 -46.81 27.91 -41.23
N VAL A 537 -47.39 26.83 -40.72
CA VAL A 537 -48.30 25.97 -41.50
C VAL A 537 -49.58 26.73 -41.85
N THR A 538 -50.17 27.48 -40.92
CA THR A 538 -51.36 28.30 -41.16
C THR A 538 -51.07 29.42 -42.17
N GLU A 539 -49.97 30.16 -42.01
CA GLU A 539 -49.53 31.19 -42.97
C GLU A 539 -49.24 30.61 -44.37
N ARG A 540 -48.74 29.37 -44.44
CA ARG A 540 -48.53 28.66 -45.71
C ARG A 540 -49.85 28.21 -46.33
N ARG A 541 -50.82 27.75 -45.53
CA ARG A 541 -52.18 27.42 -46.00
C ARG A 541 -52.92 28.66 -46.52
N GLU A 542 -52.85 29.79 -45.84
CA GLU A 542 -53.42 31.06 -46.32
C GLU A 542 -52.73 31.59 -47.59
N ARG A 543 -51.43 31.37 -47.74
CA ARG A 543 -50.74 31.64 -49.01
C ARG A 543 -51.22 30.70 -50.12
N MET A 544 -51.35 29.41 -49.86
CA MET A 544 -51.83 28.43 -50.85
C MET A 544 -53.30 28.67 -51.27
N GLY A 545 -54.18 29.03 -50.33
CA GLY A 545 -55.57 29.41 -50.64
C GLY A 545 -55.69 30.66 -51.52
N ARG A 546 -54.70 31.57 -51.47
CA ARG A 546 -54.59 32.70 -52.42
C ARG A 546 -54.09 32.28 -53.81
N TYR A 547 -53.41 31.14 -53.95
CA TYR A 547 -52.96 30.60 -55.25
C TYR A 547 -54.01 29.71 -55.93
N GLU A 548 -54.94 29.09 -55.19
CA GLU A 548 -56.07 28.34 -55.78
C GLU A 548 -57.11 29.25 -56.47
N TYR A 549 -57.22 30.52 -56.08
CA TYR A 549 -58.02 31.51 -56.82
C TYR A 549 -57.38 31.98 -58.14
N ILE A 550 -56.08 31.73 -58.34
CA ILE A 550 -55.31 32.20 -59.52
C ILE A 550 -55.13 31.06 -60.56
N LYS A 551 -55.39 29.80 -60.21
CA LYS A 551 -55.15 28.62 -61.07
C LYS A 551 -56.37 27.99 -61.74
N VAL A 552 -57.55 28.62 -61.68
CA VAL A 552 -58.76 28.17 -62.42
C VAL A 552 -58.89 28.82 -63.80
N GLY A 553 -57.99 29.73 -64.18
CA GLY A 553 -58.01 30.38 -65.50
C GLY A 553 -56.73 30.12 -66.27
N GLU A 554 -56.46 28.89 -66.71
CA GLU A 554 -55.62 28.56 -67.89
C GLU A 554 -55.46 27.04 -68.01
N THR A 555 -56.43 26.40 -68.68
CA THR A 555 -56.32 25.02 -69.16
C THR A 555 -56.84 24.93 -70.60
N GLU A 556 -55.95 25.10 -71.58
CA GLU A 556 -55.91 24.42 -72.88
C GLU A 556 -54.43 24.47 -73.30
N GLY A 557 -53.67 23.43 -73.60
CA GLY A 557 -53.92 22.02 -73.85
C GLY A 557 -52.82 21.62 -74.84
N TYR A 558 -51.91 20.69 -74.51
CA TYR A 558 -51.36 19.75 -75.50
C TYR A 558 -50.50 18.66 -74.86
N LYS A 559 -50.51 17.51 -75.54
CA LYS A 559 -50.12 16.16 -75.12
C LYS A 559 -48.63 15.84 -75.28
N SER A 560 -48.25 14.77 -74.57
CA SER A 560 -47.50 13.58 -75.04
C SER A 560 -45.98 13.45 -74.84
N GLY A 561 -45.61 12.23 -74.40
CA GLY A 561 -44.31 11.55 -74.59
C GLY A 561 -43.25 11.93 -73.55
N GLY A 562 -42.50 11.04 -72.89
CA GLY A 562 -42.27 9.60 -73.04
C GLY A 562 -40.85 9.27 -72.53
N ARG A 563 -40.71 8.11 -71.88
CA ARG A 563 -39.50 7.26 -71.67
C ARG A 563 -38.25 7.76 -70.91
N TYR A 564 -38.03 7.07 -69.78
CA TYR A 564 -36.90 6.20 -69.39
C TYR A 564 -35.41 6.62 -69.51
N ASP A 565 -34.71 6.23 -68.43
CA ASP A 565 -33.30 5.90 -68.23
C ASP A 565 -32.25 6.99 -67.96
N ARG A 566 -31.69 6.95 -66.74
CA ARG A 566 -30.24 6.76 -66.55
C ARG A 566 -29.84 6.30 -65.15
N ALA A 567 -28.96 5.32 -65.15
CA ALA A 567 -28.23 4.74 -64.04
C ALA A 567 -26.91 5.50 -63.74
N SER A 568 -26.18 4.95 -62.76
CA SER A 568 -24.73 5.10 -62.47
C SER A 568 -24.29 6.35 -61.72
N SER A 569 -23.20 6.38 -60.96
CA SER A 569 -22.39 5.42 -60.20
C SER A 569 -21.21 6.24 -59.63
N ASN A 570 -20.66 5.79 -58.51
CA ASN A 570 -19.27 6.00 -58.05
C ASN A 570 -18.81 7.40 -57.62
N ARG A 571 -18.28 7.47 -56.39
CA ARG A 571 -16.87 7.75 -56.05
C ARG A 571 -16.63 7.29 -54.60
N VAL A 572 -15.73 6.32 -54.43
CA VAL A 572 -14.37 6.44 -53.85
C VAL A 572 -14.39 6.72 -52.36
#